data_AF-A0A542GNX2-F1
#
_entry.id   AF-A0A542GNX2-F1
#
_cell.length_a   1.000
_cell.length_b   1.000
_cell.length_c   1.000
_cell.angle_alpha   90.00
_cell.angle_beta   90.00
_cell.angle_gamma   90.00
#
_symmetry.space_group_name_H-M   'P 1'
#
loop_
_entity.id
_entity.type
_entity.pdbx_description
1 polymer ?
#
loop_
_entity_poly.entity_id
_entity_poly.type
_entity_poly.pdbx_seq_one_letter_code
_entity_poly.pdbx_strand_id
1 'polypeptide(L)' 'MLELSKEIYQARAEVAVRVRNGQPVEEARRRLAAAKLEQYISKVVAEAPPLSKEQVDRIALLLRPSDGQNGLH' A
#
# COMPACT_ATOMS: atom_id res chain seq x y z
N MET A 1 20.16 7.77 8.01
CA MET A 1 19.58 8.10 6.69
C MET A 1 18.61 6.98 6.37
N LEU A 2 17.30 7.23 6.33
CA LEU A 2 16.33 6.20 5.95
C LEU A 2 16.67 5.76 4.52
N GLU A 3 17.14 4.53 4.35
CA GLU A 3 17.42 3.98 3.04
C GLU A 3 16.08 3.85 2.29
N LEU A 4 15.84 4.79 1.39
CA LEU A 4 14.66 4.75 0.52
C LEU A 4 14.79 3.52 -0.36
N SER A 5 13.71 2.74 -0.49
CA SER A 5 13.73 1.61 -1.41
C SER A 5 14.09 2.11 -2.82
N LYS A 6 14.82 1.28 -3.56
CA LYS A 6 15.22 1.55 -4.95
C LYS A 6 14.04 2.05 -5.80
N GLU A 7 12.86 1.51 -5.56
CA GLU A 7 11.61 1.87 -6.24
C GLU A 7 11.14 3.28 -5.91
N ILE A 8 11.18 3.71 -4.64
CA ILE A 8 10.82 5.09 -4.29
C ILE A 8 11.82 6.07 -4.90
N TYR A 9 13.11 5.73 -4.90
CA TYR A 9 14.12 6.57 -5.54
C TYR A 9 13.84 6.74 -7.04
N GLN A 10 13.58 5.64 -7.75
CA GLN A 10 13.24 5.64 -9.17
C GLN A 10 11.95 6.42 -9.45
N ALA A 11 10.90 6.21 -8.66
CA ALA A 11 9.62 6.91 -8.82
C ALA A 11 9.76 8.42 -8.57
N ARG A 12 10.59 8.83 -7.60
CA ARG A 12 10.91 10.26 -7.38
C ARG A 12 11.65 10.86 -8.57
N ALA A 13 12.62 10.14 -9.12
CA ALA A 13 13.35 10.58 -10.30
C ALA A 13 12.42 10.71 -11.52
N GLU A 14 11.49 9.77 -11.72
CA GLU A 14 10.51 9.84 -12.82
C GLU A 14 9.66 11.12 -12.73
N VAL A 15 9.14 11.45 -11.54
CA VAL A 15 8.38 12.69 -11.33
C VAL A 15 9.23 13.91 -11.68
N ALA A 16 10.48 13.97 -11.19
CA ALA A 16 11.37 15.10 -11.43
C ALA A 16 11.69 15.28 -12.93
N VAL A 17 11.96 14.18 -13.64
CA VAL A 17 12.23 14.20 -15.09
C VAL A 17 11.00 14.69 -15.87
N ARG A 18 9.80 14.22 -15.53
CA ARG A 18 8.57 14.65 -16.20
C ARG A 18 8.26 16.12 -15.96
N VAL A 19 8.42 16.60 -14.73
CA VAL A 19 8.29 18.04 -14.40
C VAL A 19 9.25 18.86 -15.23
N ARG A 20 10.53 18.47 -15.27
CA ARG A 20 11.57 19.17 -16.02
C ARG A 20 11.25 19.27 -17.52
N ASN A 21 10.67 18.22 -18.08
CA ASN A 21 10.38 18.13 -19.50
C ASN A 21 8.96 18.60 -19.87
N GLY A 22 8.20 19.16 -18.93
CA GLY A 22 6.81 19.60 -19.16
C GLY A 22 5.84 18.48 -19.51
N GLN A 23 6.15 17.24 -19.13
CA GLN A 23 5.35 16.06 -19.40
C GLN A 23 4.28 15.86 -18.30
N PRO A 24 3.15 15.18 -18.60
CA PRO A 24 2.15 14.85 -17.59
C PRO A 24 2.75 14.07 -16.42
N VAL A 25 2.41 14.47 -15.19
CA VAL A 25 2.99 13.96 -13.94
C VAL A 25 2.06 13.08 -13.12
N GLU A 26 0.76 13.01 -13.45
CA GLU A 26 -0.24 12.34 -12.61
C GLU A 26 0.06 10.86 -12.37
N GLU A 27 0.40 10.12 -13.44
CA GLU A 27 0.80 8.71 -13.31
C GLU A 27 2.08 8.53 -12.51
N ALA A 28 3.09 9.36 -12.72
CA ALA A 28 4.35 9.27 -11.98
C ALA A 28 4.15 9.58 -10.49
N ARG A 29 3.26 10.53 -10.17
CA ARG A 29 2.87 10.82 -8.78
C ARG A 29 2.10 9.67 -8.15
N ARG A 30 1.16 9.04 -8.90
CA ARG A 30 0.46 7.83 -8.45
C ARG A 30 1.44 6.70 -8.12
N ARG A 31 2.41 6.43 -8.99
CA ARG A 31 3.45 5.42 -8.74
C ARG A 31 4.29 5.74 -7.51
N LEU A 32 4.70 7.00 -7.34
CA LEU A 32 5.44 7.42 -6.16
C LEU A 32 4.62 7.23 -4.87
N ALA A 33 3.33 7.54 -4.91
CA ALA A 33 2.44 7.32 -3.77
C ALA A 33 2.31 5.82 -3.46
N ALA A 34 2.12 4.98 -4.47
CA ALA A 34 2.05 3.52 -4.32
C ALA A 34 3.32 2.94 -3.68
N ALA A 35 4.50 3.29 -4.19
CA ALA A 35 5.78 2.78 -3.66
C ALA A 35 6.00 3.20 -2.19
N LYS A 36 5.57 4.42 -1.82
CA LYS A 36 5.63 4.88 -0.42
C LYS A 36 4.67 4.10 0.48
N LEU A 37 3.45 3.85 0.02
CA LEU A 37 2.47 3.06 0.76
C LEU A 37 2.96 1.64 0.98
N GLU A 38 3.50 1.01 -0.06
CA GLU A 38 4.06 -0.34 0.02
C GLU A 38 5.19 -0.43 1.05
N GLN A 39 6.18 0.48 0.99
CA GLN A 39 7.26 0.50 1.99
C GLN A 39 6.72 0.71 3.41
N TYR A 40 5.75 1.61 3.58
CA TYR A 40 5.17 1.90 4.88
C TYR A 40 4.41 0.69 5.44
N ILE A 41 3.55 0.07 4.63
CA ILE A 41 2.77 -1.12 5.02
C ILE A 41 3.73 -2.27 5.36
N SER A 42 4.72 -2.54 4.51
CA SER A 42 5.71 -3.60 4.76
C SER A 42 6.45 -3.39 6.08
N LYS A 43 6.92 -2.17 6.35
CA LYS A 43 7.56 -1.82 7.62
C LYS A 43 6.62 -2.05 8.80
N VAL A 44 5.42 -1.47 8.75
CA VAL A 44 4.46 -1.53 9.86
C VAL A 44 4.05 -2.97 10.15
N VAL A 45 3.81 -3.78 9.12
CA VAL A 45 3.44 -5.19 9.28
C VAL A 45 4.61 -6.02 9.82
N ALA A 46 5.85 -5.75 9.38
CA ALA A 46 7.03 -6.44 9.89
C ALA A 46 7.34 -6.12 11.37
N GLU A 47 7.07 -4.88 11.79
CA GLU A 47 7.27 -4.41 13.17
C GLU A 47 6.07 -4.70 14.08
N ALA A 48 4.92 -5.10 13.52
CA ALA A 48 3.71 -5.32 14.29
C ALA A 48 3.89 -6.52 15.24
N PRO A 49 3.47 -6.40 16.52
CA PRO A 49 3.39 -7.56 17.39
C PRO A 49 2.40 -8.59 16.80
N PRO A 50 2.59 -9.89 17.07
CA PRO A 50 1.60 -10.90 16.70
C PRO A 50 0.22 -10.51 17.21
N LEU A 51 -0.80 -10.72 16.38
CA LEU A 51 -2.17 -10.48 16.79
C LEU A 51 -2.54 -11.37 17.98
N SER A 52 -3.24 -10.80 18.96
CA SER A 52 -3.83 -11.59 20.04
C SER A 52 -4.89 -12.54 19.47
N LYS A 53 -5.17 -13.63 20.20
CA LYS A 53 -6.20 -14.58 19.79
C LYS A 53 -7.56 -13.88 19.57
N GLU A 54 -7.92 -12.94 20.43
CA GLU A 54 -9.16 -12.16 20.33
C GLU A 54 -9.18 -11.21 19.11
N GLN A 55 -8.01 -10.72 18.68
CA GLN A 55 -7.89 -9.92 17.45
C GLN A 55 -8.06 -10.80 16.21
N VAL A 56 -7.41 -11.97 16.18
CA VAL A 56 -7.57 -12.95 15.09
C VAL A 56 -9.02 -13.40 14.99
N ASP A 57 -9.66 -13.76 16.11
CA ASP A 57 -11.06 -14.20 16.16
C ASP A 57 -12.01 -13.13 15.59
N ARG A 58 -11.78 -11.84 15.90
CA ARG A 58 -12.56 -10.72 15.33
C ARG A 58 -12.33 -10.53 13.83
N ILE A 59 -11.08 -10.61 13.37
CA ILE A 59 -10.78 -10.50 11.94
C ILE A 59 -11.41 -11.65 11.17
N ALA A 60 -11.36 -12.87 11.72
CA ALA A 60 -11.99 -14.04 11.12
C ALA A 60 -13.51 -13.85 10.96
N LEU A 61 -14.19 -13.21 11.92
CA LEU A 61 -15.61 -12.87 11.81
C LEU A 61 -15.88 -11.84 10.70
N LEU A 62 -15.02 -10.83 10.55
CA LEU A 62 -15.17 -9.78 9.53
C LEU A 62 -14.88 -10.27 8.10
N LEU A 63 -13.91 -11.17 7.96
CA LEU A 63 -13.50 -11.73 6.67
C LEU A 63 -14.31 -12.96 6.28
N ARG A 64 -15.15 -13.48 7.19
CA ARG A 64 -16.05 -14.58 6.86
C ARG A 64 -17.01 -14.07 5.78
N PRO A 65 -17.09 -14.72 4.61
CA PRO A 65 -18.14 -14.43 3.67
C PRO A 65 -19.48 -14.46 4.42
N SER A 66 -20.26 -13.39 4.32
CA SER A 66 -21.62 -13.46 4.80
C SER A 66 -22.36 -14.40 3.85
N ASP A 67 -22.65 -15.62 4.30
CA ASP A 67 -23.45 -16.63 3.59
C ASP A 67 -24.92 -16.20 3.42
N GLY A 68 -25.20 -14.90 3.23
CA GLY A 68 -26.54 -14.31 3.32
C GLY A 68 -26.85 -13.16 2.36
N GLN A 69 -26.00 -12.82 1.40
CA GLN A 69 -26.32 -11.79 0.39
C GLN A 69 -25.95 -12.17 -1.06
N ASN A 70 -25.76 -13.46 -1.35
CA ASN A 70 -25.61 -13.93 -2.73
C ASN A 70 -26.55 -15.13 -3.00
N GLY A 71 -27.85 -14.87 -2.94
CA GLY A 71 -28.88 -15.83 -3.31
C GLY A 71 -30.21 -15.12 -3.56
N LEU A 72 -30.62 -15.08 -4.83
CA LEU A 72 -31.89 -14.60 -5.39
C LEU A 72 -32.00 -13.10 -5.69
N HIS A 73 -31.46 -12.68 -6.85
CA HIS A 73 -32.16 -11.89 -7.87
C HIS A 73 -31.50 -12.06 -9.23
#